data_AF-A0A401MQI0-F1
#
_entry.id   AF-A0A401MQI0-F1
#
_cell.length_a   1.000
_cell.length_b   1.000
_cell.length_c   1.000
_cell.angle_alpha   90.00
_cell.angle_beta   90.00
_cell.angle_gamma   90.00
#
_symmetry.space_group_name_H-M   'P 1'
#
loop_
_entity.id
_entity.type
_entity.pdbx_description
1 polymer ?
#
loop_
_entity_poly.entity_id
_entity_poly.type
_entity_poly.pdbx_seq_one_letter_code
_entity_poly.pdbx_strand_id
1 'polypeptide(L)'
;MTTPAIDAHVRLDTHPAHSSAVTATLAGTRHRTAHALLAARGFEAVDEHTLVLARIDHEESYWAENAAQALTVEGITTEITPRLREAIDEEWTWANYPMHWCTREEIREVSNEAQKIYDDIRHGRLVVHAHADDSGTTVAVGTYRDGKGVYLHGENHLRQITDSFDSPAQALAAFERLHGETMRPAPHP
;
A
#
# COMPACT_ATOMS: atom_id res chain seq x y z
N MET A 1 17.85 -26.99 17.07
CA MET A 1 18.88 -25.94 16.97
C MET A 1 18.14 -24.61 17.00
N THR A 2 18.31 -23.82 18.04
CA THR A 2 17.73 -22.47 18.11
C THR A 2 18.54 -21.56 17.21
N THR A 3 17.89 -20.98 16.19
CA THR A 3 18.50 -19.95 15.34
C THR A 3 18.97 -18.81 16.25
N PRO A 4 20.22 -18.34 16.14
CA PRO A 4 20.69 -17.22 16.95
C PRO A 4 19.84 -15.99 16.62
N ALA A 5 19.25 -15.38 17.66
CA ALA A 5 18.46 -14.17 17.50
C ALA A 5 19.32 -13.06 16.87
N ILE A 6 18.74 -12.34 15.91
CA ILE A 6 19.38 -11.16 15.34
C ILE A 6 19.36 -10.08 16.42
N ASP A 7 20.49 -9.40 16.64
CA ASP A 7 20.57 -8.23 17.52
C ASP A 7 19.88 -7.01 16.88
N ALA A 8 18.57 -7.11 16.77
CA ALA A 8 17.66 -6.09 16.31
C ALA A 8 16.37 -6.19 17.12
N HIS A 9 15.88 -5.03 17.54
CA HIS A 9 14.64 -4.88 18.28
C HIS A 9 13.74 -3.90 17.54
N VAL A 10 12.48 -4.27 17.37
CA VAL A 10 11.46 -3.41 16.75
C VAL A 10 10.34 -3.18 17.74
N ARG A 11 9.97 -1.92 17.96
CA ARG A 11 8.77 -1.54 18.70
C ARG A 11 7.77 -0.93 17.73
N LEU A 12 6.59 -1.55 17.61
CA LEU A 12 5.47 -1.08 16.80
C LEU A 12 4.43 -0.42 17.71
N ASP A 13 4.09 0.83 17.42
CA ASP A 13 3.11 1.63 18.17
C ASP A 13 2.22 2.44 17.22
N THR A 14 1.07 2.90 17.69
CA THR A 14 0.25 3.86 16.93
C THR A 14 0.97 5.20 16.83
N HIS A 15 0.88 5.88 15.70
CA HIS A 15 1.48 7.19 15.52
C HIS A 15 0.78 8.25 16.40
N PRO A 16 1.53 9.10 17.13
CA PRO A 16 0.95 10.00 18.14
C PRO A 16 0.05 11.11 17.57
N ALA A 17 0.24 11.49 16.30
CA ALA A 17 -0.54 12.55 15.65
C ALA A 17 -1.47 12.05 14.53
N HIS A 18 -1.39 10.77 14.16
CA HIS A 18 -2.13 10.20 13.04
C HIS A 18 -2.68 8.85 13.47
N SER A 19 -3.95 8.83 13.89
CA SER A 19 -4.52 7.68 14.61
C SER A 19 -4.54 6.37 13.83
N SER A 20 -4.55 6.41 12.49
CA SER A 20 -4.45 5.20 11.67
C SER A 20 -3.00 4.75 11.44
N ALA A 21 -2.03 5.67 11.44
CA ALA A 21 -0.66 5.33 11.10
C ALA A 21 0.05 4.55 12.22
N VAL A 22 1.03 3.72 11.85
CA VAL A 22 1.84 2.93 12.76
C VAL A 22 3.30 3.36 12.67
N THR A 23 3.94 3.58 13.82
CA THR A 23 5.36 3.86 13.92
C THR A 23 6.13 2.59 14.30
N ALA A 24 7.25 2.35 13.63
CA ALA A 24 8.24 1.34 13.98
C ALA A 24 9.52 2.02 14.48
N THR A 25 9.90 1.77 15.73
CA THR A 25 11.19 2.22 16.29
C THR A 25 12.17 1.06 16.37
N LEU A 26 13.38 1.26 15.85
CA LEU A 26 14.42 0.23 15.71
C LEU A 26 15.57 0.45 16.69
N ALA A 27 16.02 -0.63 17.32
CA ALA A 27 17.22 -0.65 18.16
C ALA A 27 18.08 -1.90 17.86
N GLY A 28 19.29 -1.93 18.42
CA GLY A 28 20.27 -3.02 18.25
C GLY A 28 21.30 -2.75 17.15
N THR A 29 22.40 -3.52 17.17
CA THR A 29 23.53 -3.32 16.23
C THR A 29 23.20 -3.76 14.80
N ARG A 30 22.16 -4.58 14.62
CA ARG A 30 21.68 -5.07 13.31
C ARG A 30 20.32 -4.50 12.92
N HIS A 31 19.96 -3.31 13.42
CA HIS A 31 18.69 -2.62 13.09
C HIS A 31 18.43 -2.47 11.58
N ARG A 32 19.49 -2.39 10.75
CA ARG A 32 19.36 -2.29 9.28
C ARG A 32 18.65 -3.47 8.64
N THR A 33 18.74 -4.66 9.22
CA THR A 33 17.98 -5.83 8.74
C THR A 33 16.48 -5.63 8.98
N ALA A 34 16.10 -5.19 10.18
CA ALA A 34 14.71 -4.86 10.50
C ALA A 34 14.19 -3.72 9.61
N HIS A 35 15.00 -2.69 9.38
CA HIS A 35 14.69 -1.59 8.49
C HIS A 35 14.36 -2.08 7.07
N ALA A 36 15.20 -2.94 6.48
CA ALA A 36 14.95 -3.46 5.14
C ALA A 36 13.67 -4.30 5.05
N LEU A 37 13.40 -5.12 6.07
CA LEU A 37 12.20 -5.97 6.13
C LEU A 37 10.90 -5.15 6.29
N LEU A 38 10.94 -4.06 7.05
CA LEU A 38 9.83 -3.14 7.21
C LEU A 38 9.61 -2.31 5.94
N ALA A 39 10.67 -1.81 5.32
CA ALA A 39 10.58 -1.07 4.06
C ALA A 39 9.96 -1.92 2.94
N ALA A 40 10.32 -3.21 2.86
CA ALA A 40 9.70 -4.15 1.93
C ALA A 40 8.20 -4.40 2.20
N ARG A 41 7.67 -3.97 3.35
CA ARG A 41 6.27 -4.09 3.77
C ARG A 41 5.54 -2.76 3.78
N GLY A 42 6.10 -1.73 3.13
CA GLY A 42 5.45 -0.44 2.97
C GLY A 42 5.67 0.54 4.11
N PHE A 43 6.54 0.24 5.07
CA PHE A 43 6.99 1.25 6.03
C PHE A 43 7.95 2.23 5.35
N GLU A 44 7.68 3.52 5.44
CA GLU A 44 8.55 4.58 4.94
C GLU A 44 9.50 5.06 6.05
N ALA A 45 10.79 5.19 5.75
CA ALA A 45 11.77 5.67 6.71
C ALA A 45 11.62 7.18 6.93
N VAL A 46 11.52 7.57 8.20
CA VAL A 46 11.52 8.98 8.63
C VAL A 46 12.93 9.38 9.08
N ASP A 47 13.66 8.43 9.68
CA ASP A 47 15.08 8.53 10.02
C ASP A 47 15.70 7.10 10.07
N GLU A 48 16.97 6.98 10.50
CA GLU A 48 17.70 5.69 10.55
C GLU A 48 17.04 4.66 11.49
N HIS A 49 16.33 5.10 12.51
CA HIS A 49 15.74 4.27 13.57
C HIS A 49 14.22 4.31 13.60
N THR A 50 13.57 5.10 12.75
CA THR A 50 12.13 5.29 12.78
C THR A 50 11.54 5.14 11.39
N LEU A 51 10.54 4.26 11.26
CA LEU A 51 9.73 4.13 10.07
C LEU A 51 8.25 4.31 10.39
N VAL A 52 7.46 4.69 9.41
CA VAL A 52 6.01 4.88 9.53
C VAL A 52 5.29 4.11 8.43
N LEU A 53 4.25 3.39 8.81
CA LEU A 53 3.27 2.81 7.91
C LEU A 53 2.03 3.71 7.91
N ALA A 54 1.67 4.20 6.72
CA ALA A 54 0.44 4.94 6.47
C ALA A 54 -0.14 4.42 5.16
N ARG A 55 -1.44 4.09 5.15
CA ARG A 55 -2.07 3.43 4.00
C ARG A 55 -3.38 4.10 3.61
N ILE A 56 -3.73 4.02 2.33
CA ILE A 56 -4.97 4.59 1.78
C ILE A 56 -6.21 3.78 2.16
N ASP A 57 -6.03 2.55 2.63
CA ASP A 57 -7.09 1.63 3.04
C ASP A 57 -7.39 1.67 4.55
N HIS A 58 -6.60 2.41 5.32
CA HIS A 58 -6.70 2.52 6.77
C HIS A 58 -6.58 1.19 7.54
N GLU A 59 -5.95 0.16 6.94
CA GLU A 59 -5.72 -1.15 7.57
C GLU A 59 -4.30 -1.28 8.14
N GLU A 60 -3.65 -0.18 8.53
CA GLU A 60 -2.26 -0.20 9.01
C GLU A 60 -2.06 -1.13 10.21
N SER A 61 -3.05 -1.26 11.11
CA SER A 61 -2.96 -2.18 12.26
C SER A 61 -2.80 -3.64 11.81
N TYR A 62 -3.61 -4.09 10.85
CA TYR A 62 -3.51 -5.42 10.26
C TYR A 62 -2.15 -5.66 9.59
N TRP A 63 -1.70 -4.70 8.77
CA TRP A 63 -0.41 -4.80 8.08
C TRP A 63 0.79 -4.72 9.02
N ALA A 64 0.67 -3.99 10.13
CA ALA A 64 1.67 -3.96 11.19
C ALA A 64 1.78 -5.32 11.91
N GLU A 65 0.66 -6.00 12.16
CA GLU A 65 0.68 -7.36 12.70
C GLU A 65 1.39 -8.34 11.75
N ASN A 66 1.06 -8.28 10.45
CA ASN A 66 1.72 -9.09 9.44
C ASN A 66 3.25 -8.83 9.39
N ALA A 67 3.65 -7.56 9.49
CA ALA A 67 5.06 -7.19 9.57
C ALA A 67 5.74 -7.73 10.85
N ALA A 68 5.06 -7.68 11.99
CA ALA A 68 5.57 -8.22 13.25
C ALA A 68 5.79 -9.74 13.19
N GLN A 69 4.83 -10.47 12.59
CA GLN A 69 4.96 -11.92 12.38
C GLN A 69 6.18 -12.24 11.52
N ALA A 70 6.37 -11.50 10.42
CA ALA A 70 7.52 -11.70 9.55
C ALA A 70 8.87 -11.39 10.23
N LEU A 71 8.96 -10.30 10.99
CA LEU A 71 10.15 -9.98 11.79
C LEU A 71 10.47 -11.09 12.78
N THR A 72 9.45 -11.66 13.42
CA THR A 72 9.60 -12.76 14.38
C THR A 72 10.12 -14.03 13.71
N VAL A 73 9.66 -14.33 12.48
CA VAL A 73 10.17 -15.46 11.68
C VAL A 73 11.67 -15.31 11.37
N GLU A 74 12.12 -14.08 11.13
CA GLU A 74 13.54 -13.75 10.92
C GLU A 74 14.37 -13.71 12.23
N GLY A 75 13.76 -14.03 13.37
CA GLY A 75 14.43 -14.03 14.67
C GLY A 75 14.74 -12.63 15.22
N ILE A 76 14.00 -11.61 14.75
CA ILE A 76 14.06 -10.23 15.25
C ILE A 76 13.05 -10.08 16.39
N THR A 77 13.51 -9.53 17.51
CA THR A 77 12.63 -9.29 18.66
C THR A 77 11.67 -8.15 18.33
N THR A 78 10.36 -8.43 18.36
CA THR A 78 9.34 -7.44 18.01
C THR A 78 8.37 -7.24 19.17
N GLU A 79 8.17 -6.00 19.58
CA GLU A 79 7.20 -5.57 20.57
C GLU A 79 6.05 -4.85 19.85
N ILE A 80 4.81 -5.27 20.10
CA ILE A 80 3.59 -4.53 19.72
C ILE A 80 3.06 -3.88 21.00
N THR A 81 2.87 -2.57 21.01
CA THR A 81 2.36 -1.88 22.21
C THR A 81 0.93 -2.30 22.54
N PRO A 82 0.48 -2.19 23.81
CA PRO A 82 -0.90 -2.47 24.17
C PRO A 82 -1.91 -1.67 23.34
N ARG A 83 -1.63 -0.40 23.06
CA ARG A 83 -2.49 0.46 22.24
C ARG A 83 -2.59 -0.03 20.79
N LEU A 84 -1.47 -0.42 20.18
CA LEU A 84 -1.53 -0.98 18.83
C LEU A 84 -2.20 -2.35 18.84
N ARG A 85 -2.03 -3.15 19.90
CA ARG A 85 -2.74 -4.42 20.06
C ARG A 85 -4.26 -4.22 20.10
N GLU A 86 -4.73 -3.25 20.86
CA GLU A 86 -6.16 -2.90 20.89
C GLU A 86 -6.69 -2.54 19.49
N ALA A 87 -5.92 -1.77 18.70
CA ALA A 87 -6.29 -1.41 17.33
C ALA A 87 -6.23 -2.59 16.33
N ILE A 88 -5.40 -3.61 16.60
CA ILE A 88 -5.35 -4.86 15.82
C ILE A 88 -6.58 -5.71 16.12
N ASP A 89 -6.93 -5.82 17.40
CA ASP A 89 -8.02 -6.65 17.88
C ASP A 89 -9.40 -5.99 17.66
N GLU A 90 -9.43 -4.69 17.32
CA GLU A 90 -10.66 -3.96 17.04
C GLU A 90 -11.42 -4.55 15.84
N GLU A 91 -12.66 -4.97 16.09
CA GLU A 91 -13.57 -5.42 15.05
C GLU A 91 -14.17 -4.21 14.33
N TRP A 92 -13.58 -3.85 13.19
CA TRP A 92 -14.11 -2.79 12.35
C TRP A 92 -15.42 -3.23 11.70
N THR A 93 -16.50 -2.48 11.94
CA THR A 93 -17.73 -2.61 11.15
C THR A 93 -17.50 -1.91 9.82
N TRP A 94 -17.30 -2.69 8.76
CA TRP A 94 -17.21 -2.24 7.38
C TRP A 94 -18.58 -1.76 6.88
N ALA A 95 -19.16 -0.75 7.52
CA ALA A 95 -20.56 -0.38 7.34
C ALA A 95 -20.89 0.09 5.92
N ASN A 96 -19.89 0.42 5.08
CA ASN A 96 -20.09 1.00 3.75
C ASN A 96 -19.03 0.59 2.71
N TYR A 97 -18.46 -0.62 2.77
CA TYR A 97 -17.63 -1.04 1.62
C TYR A 97 -18.53 -1.48 0.46
N PRO A 98 -18.27 -1.00 -0.77
CA PRO A 98 -19.17 -1.18 -1.91
C PRO A 98 -19.27 -2.64 -2.41
N MET A 99 -18.47 -3.56 -1.85
CA MET A 99 -18.38 -4.97 -2.26
C MET A 99 -18.94 -5.91 -1.19
N HIS A 100 -20.25 -5.86 -0.97
CA HIS A 100 -20.96 -6.72 0.01
C HIS A 100 -20.89 -8.23 -0.30
N TRP A 101 -20.37 -8.60 -1.47
CA TRP A 101 -20.14 -9.98 -1.90
C TRP A 101 -18.71 -10.47 -1.62
N CYS A 102 -17.79 -9.61 -1.14
CA CYS A 102 -16.43 -10.00 -0.79
C CYS A 102 -16.29 -10.26 0.72
N THR A 103 -15.40 -11.20 1.05
CA THR A 103 -14.92 -11.42 2.41
C THR A 103 -13.94 -10.32 2.83
N ARG A 104 -13.69 -10.18 4.14
CA ARG A 104 -12.71 -9.21 4.67
C ARG A 104 -11.30 -9.45 4.12
N GLU A 105 -10.91 -10.72 3.95
CA GLU A 105 -9.61 -11.09 3.42
C GLU A 105 -9.47 -10.69 1.95
N GLU A 106 -10.48 -10.97 1.12
CA GLU A 106 -10.50 -10.54 -0.29
C GLU A 106 -10.45 -9.01 -0.41
N ILE A 107 -11.14 -8.28 0.47
CA ILE A 107 -11.08 -6.82 0.47
C ILE A 107 -9.66 -6.34 0.81
N ARG A 108 -9.00 -6.95 1.81
CA ARG A 108 -7.61 -6.61 2.14
C ARG A 108 -6.66 -6.89 0.97
N GLU A 109 -6.88 -7.94 0.21
CA GLU A 109 -6.11 -8.21 -1.01
C GLU A 109 -6.32 -7.13 -2.06
N VAL A 110 -7.57 -6.78 -2.37
CA VAL A 110 -7.90 -5.71 -3.32
C VAL A 110 -7.30 -4.37 -2.89
N SER A 111 -7.48 -3.99 -1.63
CA SER A 111 -6.94 -2.76 -1.07
C SER A 111 -5.41 -2.75 -1.04
N ASN A 112 -4.78 -3.92 -0.88
CA ASN A 112 -3.32 -4.03 -0.96
C ASN A 112 -2.78 -3.80 -2.37
N GLU A 113 -3.46 -4.33 -3.39
CA GLU A 113 -3.09 -4.02 -4.78
C GLU A 113 -3.30 -2.54 -5.09
N ALA A 114 -4.38 -1.94 -4.59
CA ALA A 114 -4.61 -0.50 -4.72
C ALA A 114 -3.52 0.33 -4.03
N GLN A 115 -3.06 -0.08 -2.84
CA GLN A 115 -1.94 0.56 -2.15
C GLN A 115 -0.64 0.48 -2.98
N LYS A 116 -0.34 -0.67 -3.60
CA LYS A 116 0.85 -0.81 -4.47
C LYS A 116 0.78 0.14 -5.67
N ILE A 117 -0.39 0.26 -6.31
CA ILE A 117 -0.59 1.21 -7.42
C ILE A 117 -0.39 2.65 -6.93
N TYR A 118 -0.93 3.00 -5.77
CA TYR A 118 -0.73 4.30 -5.15
C TYR A 118 0.76 4.59 -4.91
N ASP A 119 1.48 3.62 -4.33
CA ASP A 119 2.91 3.75 -4.07
C ASP A 119 3.71 3.84 -5.38
N ASP A 120 3.32 3.10 -6.42
CA ASP A 120 3.96 3.18 -7.73
C ASP A 120 3.79 4.55 -8.37
N ILE A 121 2.61 5.17 -8.22
CA ILE A 121 2.35 6.54 -8.69
C ILE A 121 3.17 7.53 -7.86
N ARG A 122 3.10 7.45 -6.53
CA ARG A 122 3.82 8.34 -5.58
C ARG A 122 5.33 8.32 -5.81
N HIS A 123 5.91 7.16 -6.06
CA HIS A 123 7.34 6.99 -6.33
C HIS A 123 7.72 7.18 -7.81
N GLY A 124 6.76 7.54 -8.67
CA GLY A 124 6.95 7.74 -10.10
C GLY A 124 7.40 6.49 -10.86
N ARG A 125 7.10 5.29 -10.33
CA ARG A 125 7.27 4.00 -11.02
C ARG A 125 6.16 3.78 -12.04
N LEU A 126 4.98 4.32 -11.78
CA LEU A 126 3.84 4.41 -12.68
C LEU A 126 3.54 5.88 -12.97
N VAL A 127 3.60 6.27 -14.24
CA VAL A 127 3.22 7.62 -14.69
C VAL A 127 1.80 7.56 -15.25
N VAL A 128 0.88 8.31 -14.67
CA VAL A 128 -0.47 8.49 -15.20
C VAL A 128 -0.43 9.56 -16.29
N HIS A 129 -0.97 9.25 -17.47
CA HIS A 129 -0.96 10.16 -18.63
C HIS A 129 -2.29 10.89 -18.78
N ALA A 130 -3.40 10.20 -18.54
CA ALA A 130 -4.73 10.75 -18.67
C ALA A 130 -5.73 10.02 -17.78
N HIS A 131 -6.84 10.68 -17.48
CA HIS A 131 -7.99 10.12 -16.79
C HIS A 131 -9.29 10.47 -17.51
N ALA A 132 -10.36 9.77 -17.16
CA ALA A 132 -11.72 10.02 -17.63
C ALA A 132 -12.73 9.60 -16.55
N ASP A 133 -13.96 10.08 -16.70
CA ASP A 133 -15.11 9.54 -15.97
C ASP A 133 -15.73 8.41 -16.80
N ASP A 134 -15.91 7.25 -16.17
CA ASP A 134 -16.68 6.12 -16.68
C ASP A 134 -17.88 5.89 -15.75
N SER A 135 -18.99 6.54 -16.09
CA SER A 135 -20.27 6.39 -15.39
C SER A 135 -20.19 6.69 -13.88
N GLY A 136 -19.43 7.73 -13.50
CA GLY A 136 -19.20 8.09 -12.09
C GLY A 136 -18.03 7.35 -11.43
N THR A 137 -17.29 6.52 -12.17
CA THR A 137 -16.05 5.91 -11.70
C THR A 137 -14.85 6.52 -12.44
N THR A 138 -13.84 6.96 -11.70
CA THR A 138 -12.60 7.42 -12.32
C THR A 138 -11.84 6.25 -12.97
N VAL A 139 -11.50 6.42 -14.24
CA VAL A 139 -10.59 5.55 -14.99
C VAL A 139 -9.36 6.32 -15.45
N ALA A 140 -8.24 5.64 -15.61
CA ALA A 140 -6.99 6.29 -16.02
C ALA A 140 -6.13 5.37 -16.89
N VAL A 141 -5.24 5.99 -17.66
CA VAL A 141 -4.21 5.28 -18.43
C VAL A 141 -2.83 5.73 -17.97
N GLY A 142 -1.94 4.78 -17.79
CA GLY A 142 -0.59 5.04 -17.32
C GLY A 142 0.45 4.16 -17.98
N THR A 143 1.70 4.38 -17.61
CA THR A 143 2.82 3.55 -18.04
C THR A 143 3.81 3.34 -16.91
N TYR A 144 4.22 2.09 -16.74
CA TYR A 144 5.31 1.70 -15.87
C TYR A 144 6.68 2.06 -16.46
N ARG A 145 7.70 2.21 -15.61
CA ARG A 145 9.06 2.52 -16.06
C ARG A 145 9.68 1.50 -17.02
N ASP A 146 9.18 0.27 -17.03
CA ASP A 146 9.58 -0.78 -17.96
C ASP A 146 8.98 -0.61 -19.37
N GLY A 147 8.11 0.39 -19.57
CA GLY A 147 7.46 0.69 -20.84
C GLY A 147 6.07 0.06 -20.99
N LYS A 148 5.62 -0.74 -20.03
CA LYS A 148 4.30 -1.38 -20.08
C LYS A 148 3.20 -0.34 -19.86
N GLY A 149 2.24 -0.28 -20.78
CA GLY A 149 1.05 0.55 -20.64
C GLY A 149 -0.01 -0.15 -19.78
N VAL A 150 -0.77 0.60 -18.99
CA VAL A 150 -1.83 0.03 -18.14
C VAL A 150 -3.10 0.88 -18.16
N TYR A 151 -4.23 0.19 -18.05
CA TYR A 151 -5.53 0.78 -17.80
C TYR A 151 -5.88 0.60 -16.32
N LEU A 152 -6.25 1.68 -15.65
CA LEU A 152 -6.64 1.73 -14.26
C LEU A 152 -8.13 2.03 -14.13
N HIS A 153 -8.80 1.33 -13.22
CA HIS A 153 -10.20 1.55 -12.90
C HIS A 153 -10.37 1.68 -11.39
N GLY A 154 -11.23 2.60 -10.95
CA GLY A 154 -11.54 2.81 -9.55
C GLY A 154 -10.71 3.89 -8.86
N GLU A 155 -11.21 4.31 -7.70
CA GLU A 155 -10.64 5.38 -6.89
C GLU A 155 -9.94 4.83 -5.64
N ASN A 156 -8.90 5.55 -5.20
CA ASN A 156 -8.24 5.34 -3.91
C ASN A 156 -7.94 3.86 -3.63
N HIS A 157 -8.45 3.33 -2.53
CA HIS A 157 -8.24 1.95 -2.05
C HIS A 157 -8.95 0.87 -2.91
N LEU A 158 -9.69 1.24 -3.95
CA LEU A 158 -10.35 0.31 -4.89
C LEU A 158 -9.71 0.34 -6.28
N ARG A 159 -8.61 1.08 -6.45
CA ARG A 159 -7.95 1.20 -7.75
C ARG A 159 -7.34 -0.13 -8.17
N GLN A 160 -7.60 -0.54 -9.41
CA GLN A 160 -7.13 -1.79 -9.99
C GLN A 160 -6.58 -1.57 -11.40
N ILE A 161 -5.67 -2.45 -11.82
CA ILE A 161 -5.27 -2.57 -13.23
C ILE A 161 -6.27 -3.52 -13.90
N THR A 162 -7.06 -3.01 -14.84
CA THR A 162 -8.04 -3.83 -15.59
C THR A 162 -7.51 -4.31 -16.92
N ASP A 163 -6.52 -3.61 -17.49
CA ASP A 163 -5.87 -4.01 -18.73
C ASP A 163 -4.39 -3.61 -18.78
N SER A 164 -3.63 -4.30 -19.62
CA SER A 164 -2.19 -4.20 -19.75
C SER A 164 -1.78 -4.26 -21.22
N PHE A 165 -0.87 -3.39 -21.62
CA PHE A 165 -0.44 -3.23 -23.00
C PHE A 165 1.08 -3.30 -23.12
N ASP A 166 1.58 -3.83 -24.23
CA ASP A 166 3.02 -3.96 -24.48
C ASP A 166 3.70 -2.60 -24.69
N SER A 167 2.93 -1.53 -24.89
CA SER A 167 3.47 -0.19 -25.08
C SER A 167 2.54 0.93 -24.57
N PRO A 168 3.10 2.12 -24.27
CA PRO A 168 2.31 3.29 -23.87
C PRO A 168 1.33 3.73 -24.97
N ALA A 169 1.77 3.66 -26.23
CA ALA A 169 1.00 4.10 -27.38
C ALA A 169 -0.26 3.24 -27.59
N GLN A 170 -0.16 1.92 -27.39
CA GLN A 170 -1.31 1.02 -27.44
C GLN A 170 -2.31 1.33 -26.32
N ALA A 171 -1.81 1.55 -25.10
CA ALA A 171 -2.66 1.89 -23.96
C ALA A 171 -3.42 3.21 -24.19
N LEU A 172 -2.71 4.26 -24.65
CA LEU A 172 -3.32 5.55 -24.95
C LEU A 172 -4.35 5.46 -26.08
N ALA A 173 -4.04 4.76 -27.18
CA ALA A 173 -4.98 4.60 -28.29
C ALA A 173 -6.24 3.81 -27.87
N ALA A 174 -6.08 2.79 -27.00
CA ALA A 174 -7.21 2.06 -26.45
C ALA A 174 -8.06 2.95 -25.53
N PHE A 175 -7.43 3.75 -24.68
CA PHE A 175 -8.09 4.67 -23.77
C PHE A 175 -8.86 5.77 -24.51
N GLU A 176 -8.23 6.43 -25.49
CA GLU A 176 -8.84 7.49 -26.31
C GLU A 176 -10.05 6.98 -27.10
N ARG A 177 -9.99 5.76 -27.62
CA ARG A 177 -11.12 5.14 -28.33
C ARG A 177 -12.35 4.94 -27.44
N LEU A 178 -12.15 4.67 -26.15
CA LEU A 178 -13.24 4.43 -25.20
C LEU A 178 -13.73 5.71 -24.53
N HIS A 179 -12.82 6.64 -24.22
CA HIS A 179 -13.09 7.79 -23.35
C HIS A 179 -12.74 9.14 -23.96
N GLY A 180 -12.45 9.22 -25.26
CA GLY A 180 -11.94 10.45 -25.90
C GLY A 180 -12.78 11.71 -25.63
N GLU A 181 -14.09 11.57 -25.42
CA GLU A 181 -14.99 12.70 -25.10
C GLU A 181 -14.83 13.23 -23.67
N THR A 182 -14.50 12.37 -22.70
CA THR A 182 -14.36 12.71 -21.28
C THR A 182 -12.91 12.72 -20.79
N MET A 183 -11.98 12.34 -21.67
CA MET A 183 -10.55 12.25 -21.40
C MET A 183 -9.94 13.62 -21.09
N ARG A 184 -9.14 13.65 -20.03
CA ARG A 184 -8.35 14.81 -19.61
C ARG A 184 -6.89 14.38 -19.36
N PRO A 185 -5.91 15.16 -19.81
CA PRO A 185 -4.51 14.88 -19.53
C PRO A 185 -4.21 15.02 -18.03
N ALA A 186 -3.27 14.22 -17.53
CA ALA A 186 -2.68 14.43 -16.21
C ALA A 186 -1.69 15.63 -16.25
N PRO A 187 -1.43 16.32 -15.12
CA PRO A 187 -2.08 16.14 -13.84
C PRO A 187 -3.33 17.02 -13.71
N HIS A 188 -4.30 16.54 -12.94
CA HIS A 188 -5.18 17.42 -12.17
C HIS A 188 -5.31 16.83 -10.76
N PRO A 189 -5.52 17.69 -9.75
CA PRO A 189 -4.71 17.86 -8.53
C PRO A 189 -4.70 16.65 -7.59
#